data_AF-A0A0C3B020-F1
#
_entry.id   AF-A0A0C3B020-F1
#
_cell.length_a   1.000
_cell.length_b   1.000
_cell.length_c   1.000
_cell.angle_alpha   90.00
_cell.angle_beta   90.00
_cell.angle_gamma   90.00
#
_symmetry.space_group_name_H-M   'P 1'
#
loop_
_entity.id
_entity.type
_entity.pdbx_description
1 polymer ?
#
loop_
_entity_poly.entity_id
_entity_poly.type
_entity_poly.pdbx_seq_one_letter_code
_entity_poly.pdbx_strand_id
1 'polypeptide(L)'
;MSELDVALSLASQYRDTRYTYIACAVVLMWDTFVTLSDEIDFIWKRVPRIGIIPCIYLINKYISIATLILGIYHFSELRAPLTIEVIVRLLRRWSNRHIANGFDSCYVYLSSATFIQVFTEILSKFILTTRIIALYNNDRWVKCSLWTLFFISYLLCFSIAVVATRFNLGHAYVSPIGGVCAVTDAPKFFALIFIFPLVYELYMTFLTLRKAVGHAYALRHASSAPLLHVLYVEKMLYFVAITAIRLALVTFVFSARNIYLGLALLWALDVVLVSRFYLEMVAISAKGYRHTSLWTAWEANQREHREISIFARPPTIILDEPPP
;
A
#
# COMPACT_ATOMS: atom_id res chain seq x y z
N MET A 1 33.03 -17.42 21.23
CA MET A 1 32.82 -17.17 19.77
C MET A 1 34.03 -16.40 19.32
N SER A 2 34.77 -16.88 18.31
CA SER A 2 35.98 -16.19 17.87
C SER A 2 35.62 -14.88 17.16
N GLU A 3 36.52 -13.89 17.15
CA GLU A 3 36.31 -12.64 16.40
C GLU A 3 36.04 -12.90 14.92
N LEU A 4 36.66 -13.95 14.37
CA LEU A 4 36.45 -14.42 13.00
C LEU A 4 35.01 -14.88 12.75
N ASP A 5 34.41 -15.63 13.69
CA ASP A 5 33.02 -16.07 13.58
C ASP A 5 32.04 -14.88 13.55
N VAL A 6 32.33 -13.85 14.35
CA VAL A 6 31.52 -12.62 14.38
C VAL A 6 31.64 -11.88 13.05
N ALA A 7 32.84 -11.68 12.54
CA ALA A 7 33.08 -11.03 11.26
C ALA A 7 32.39 -11.76 10.08
N LEU A 8 32.49 -13.09 10.04
CA LEU A 8 31.82 -13.92 9.02
C LEU A 8 30.29 -13.82 9.13
N SER A 9 29.75 -13.83 10.34
CA SER A 9 28.31 -13.69 10.55
C SER A 9 27.77 -12.33 10.10
N LEU A 10 28.53 -11.25 10.33
CA LEU A 10 28.20 -9.90 9.87
C LEU A 10 28.28 -9.79 8.35
N ALA A 11 29.35 -10.30 7.75
CA ALA A 11 29.52 -10.31 6.30
C ALA A 11 28.37 -11.05 5.58
N SER A 12 27.92 -12.19 6.14
CA SER A 12 26.74 -12.89 5.61
C SER A 12 25.48 -12.04 5.72
N GLN A 13 25.23 -11.41 6.88
CA GLN A 13 24.04 -10.57 7.08
C GLN A 13 23.99 -9.39 6.10
N TYR A 14 25.11 -8.72 5.85
CA TYR A 14 25.16 -7.62 4.88
C TYR A 14 24.88 -8.08 3.46
N ARG A 15 25.46 -9.22 3.08
CA ARG A 15 25.21 -9.84 1.78
C ARG A 15 23.73 -10.16 1.59
N ASP A 16 23.12 -10.78 2.60
CA ASP A 16 21.70 -11.17 2.56
C ASP A 16 20.79 -9.93 2.49
N THR A 17 21.08 -8.88 3.27
CA THR A 17 20.36 -7.60 3.19
C THR A 17 20.47 -6.98 1.79
N ARG A 18 21.69 -6.91 1.23
CA ARG A 18 21.91 -6.32 -0.11
C ARG A 18 21.12 -7.04 -1.19
N TYR A 19 21.20 -8.37 -1.25
CA TYR A 19 20.44 -9.15 -2.23
C TYR A 19 18.93 -9.04 -2.01
N THR A 20 18.48 -8.95 -0.75
CA THR A 20 17.07 -8.76 -0.44
C THR A 20 16.56 -7.41 -0.97
N TYR A 21 17.29 -6.31 -0.74
CA TYR A 21 16.89 -5.00 -1.27
C TYR A 21 16.81 -4.99 -2.80
N ILE A 22 17.77 -5.65 -3.47
CA ILE A 22 17.76 -5.80 -4.93
C ILE A 22 16.52 -6.59 -5.37
N ALA A 23 16.25 -7.74 -4.75
CA ALA A 23 15.08 -8.56 -5.06
C ALA A 23 13.77 -7.77 -4.86
N CYS A 24 13.64 -7.07 -3.73
CA CYS A 24 12.49 -6.23 -3.41
C CYS A 24 12.28 -5.11 -4.44
N ALA A 25 13.35 -4.43 -4.85
CA ALA A 25 13.27 -3.39 -5.87
C ALA A 25 12.87 -3.98 -7.23
N VAL A 26 13.44 -5.12 -7.62
CA VAL A 26 13.10 -5.81 -8.87
C VAL A 26 11.62 -6.22 -8.88
N VAL A 27 11.12 -6.80 -7.78
CA VAL A 27 9.70 -7.18 -7.66
C VAL A 27 8.78 -5.97 -7.78
N LEU A 28 9.10 -4.87 -7.07
CA LEU A 28 8.28 -3.65 -7.11
C LEU A 28 8.35 -2.94 -8.48
N MET A 29 9.51 -2.91 -9.12
CA MET A 29 9.68 -2.36 -10.47
C MET A 29 8.94 -3.21 -11.51
N TRP A 30 9.09 -4.54 -11.45
CA TRP A 30 8.37 -5.47 -12.31
C TRP A 30 6.86 -5.27 -12.19
N ASP A 31 6.35 -5.22 -10.97
CA ASP A 31 4.94 -4.95 -10.71
C ASP A 31 4.49 -3.60 -11.28
N THR A 32 5.34 -2.58 -11.13
CA THR A 32 5.09 -1.25 -11.68
C THR A 32 4.96 -1.28 -13.19
N PHE A 33 5.83 -1.99 -13.90
CA PHE A 33 5.74 -2.12 -15.35
C PHE A 33 4.49 -2.89 -15.80
N VAL A 34 4.16 -4.00 -15.13
CA VAL A 34 2.97 -4.80 -15.44
C VAL A 34 1.69 -3.98 -15.24
N THR A 35 1.64 -3.16 -14.19
CA THR A 35 0.47 -2.34 -13.85
C THR A 35 0.43 -0.97 -14.54
N LEU A 36 1.47 -0.60 -15.29
CA LEU A 36 1.61 0.75 -15.85
C LEU A 36 0.50 1.10 -16.85
N SER A 37 0.08 0.15 -17.69
CA SER A 37 -0.98 0.39 -18.68
C SER A 37 -2.30 0.76 -18.00
N ASP A 38 -2.71 -0.03 -16.99
CA ASP A 38 -3.91 0.23 -16.20
C ASP A 38 -3.78 1.55 -15.43
N GLU A 39 -2.60 1.83 -14.88
CA GLU A 39 -2.32 3.09 -14.19
C GLU A 39 -2.51 4.30 -15.13
N ILE A 40 -2.02 4.20 -16.37
CA ILE A 40 -2.18 5.25 -17.38
C ILE A 40 -3.67 5.47 -17.70
N ASP A 41 -4.42 4.39 -17.90
CA ASP A 41 -5.82 4.44 -18.28
C ASP A 41 -6.74 4.96 -17.17
N PHE A 42 -6.47 4.54 -15.93
CA PHE A 42 -7.37 4.82 -14.81
C PHE A 42 -6.97 6.05 -13.99
N ILE A 43 -5.69 6.40 -13.95
CA ILE A 43 -5.18 7.49 -13.09
C ILE A 43 -4.65 8.64 -13.96
N TRP A 44 -3.66 8.39 -14.82
CA TRP A 44 -2.97 9.47 -15.54
C TRP A 44 -3.86 10.18 -16.58
N LYS A 45 -4.72 9.46 -17.30
CA LYS A 45 -5.69 10.09 -18.21
C LYS A 45 -6.74 10.96 -17.49
N ARG A 46 -6.87 10.82 -16.17
CA ARG A 46 -7.84 11.56 -15.34
C ARG A 46 -7.20 12.67 -14.50
N VAL A 47 -5.94 13.03 -14.77
CA VAL A 47 -5.14 14.05 -14.05
C VAL A 47 -5.89 15.35 -13.72
N PRO A 48 -6.65 15.97 -14.64
CA PRO A 48 -7.31 17.25 -14.35
C PRO A 48 -8.35 17.19 -13.22
N ARG A 49 -8.78 15.97 -12.82
CA ARG A 49 -9.79 15.73 -11.78
C ARG A 49 -9.31 14.69 -10.76
N ILE A 50 -8.01 14.59 -10.53
CA ILE A 50 -7.49 13.63 -9.54
C ILE A 50 -7.97 14.02 -8.14
N GLY A 51 -8.74 13.12 -7.53
CA GLY A 51 -9.06 13.20 -6.11
C GLY A 51 -7.83 12.88 -5.24
N ILE A 52 -7.98 13.03 -3.93
CA ILE A 52 -6.88 12.82 -2.97
C ILE A 52 -6.34 11.38 -3.02
N ILE A 53 -7.20 10.37 -3.21
CA ILE A 53 -6.80 8.96 -3.14
C ILE A 53 -5.81 8.55 -4.26
N PRO A 54 -6.03 8.87 -5.56
CA PRO A 54 -5.03 8.59 -6.58
C PRO A 54 -3.68 9.28 -6.34
N CYS A 55 -3.66 10.51 -5.81
CA CYS A 55 -2.40 11.16 -5.42
C CYS A 55 -1.67 10.36 -4.34
N ILE A 56 -2.38 9.94 -3.28
CA ILE A 56 -1.82 9.12 -2.21
C ILE A 56 -1.26 7.81 -2.76
N TYR A 57 -1.97 7.16 -3.69
CA TYR A 57 -1.50 5.94 -4.36
C TYR A 57 -0.18 6.18 -5.12
N LEU A 58 -0.10 7.24 -5.94
CA LEU A 58 1.11 7.54 -6.72
C LEU A 58 2.29 7.85 -5.79
N ILE A 59 2.07 8.69 -4.77
CA ILE A 59 3.09 9.05 -3.78
C ILE A 59 3.61 7.79 -3.09
N ASN A 60 2.71 6.92 -2.61
CA ASN A 60 3.09 5.69 -1.93
C ASN A 60 3.98 4.80 -2.82
N LYS A 61 3.54 4.54 -4.06
CA LYS A 61 4.24 3.65 -5.00
C LYS A 61 5.62 4.19 -5.39
N TYR A 62 5.68 5.42 -5.87
CA TYR A 62 6.92 5.97 -6.43
C TYR A 62 7.95 6.36 -5.35
N ILE A 63 7.51 6.80 -4.16
CA ILE A 63 8.44 7.04 -3.05
C ILE A 63 9.07 5.73 -2.56
N SER A 64 8.30 4.64 -2.49
CA SER A 64 8.84 3.33 -2.11
C SER A 64 9.88 2.81 -3.12
N ILE A 65 9.63 2.95 -4.43
CA ILE A 65 10.61 2.59 -5.47
C ILE A 65 11.90 3.41 -5.29
N ALA A 66 11.78 4.73 -5.18
CA ALA A 66 12.93 5.61 -5.01
C ALA A 66 13.74 5.26 -3.76
N THR A 67 13.07 4.92 -2.66
CA THR A 67 13.75 4.62 -1.40
C THR A 67 14.39 3.23 -1.38
N LEU A 68 13.81 2.23 -2.06
CA LEU A 68 14.47 0.94 -2.25
C LEU A 68 15.72 1.07 -3.12
N ILE A 69 15.68 1.86 -4.19
CA ILE A 69 16.85 2.17 -5.02
C ILE A 69 17.93 2.87 -4.19
N LEU A 70 17.53 3.87 -3.39
CA LEU A 70 18.44 4.54 -2.47
C LEU A 70 19.04 3.56 -1.44
N GLY A 71 18.25 2.60 -0.96
CA GLY A 71 18.73 1.52 -0.11
C GLY A 71 19.77 0.64 -0.80
N ILE A 72 19.53 0.20 -2.03
CA ILE A 72 20.52 -0.55 -2.83
C ILE A 72 21.83 0.24 -2.93
N TYR A 73 21.74 1.54 -3.22
CA TYR A 73 22.92 2.40 -3.29
C TYR A 73 23.69 2.43 -1.96
N HIS A 74 22.99 2.62 -0.83
CA HIS A 74 23.62 2.66 0.50
C HIS A 74 24.19 1.32 0.98
N PHE A 75 23.60 0.21 0.55
CA PHE A 75 24.09 -1.15 0.84
C PHE A 75 25.08 -1.68 -0.22
N SER A 76 25.40 -0.88 -1.24
CA SER A 76 26.39 -1.24 -2.27
C SER A 76 27.77 -0.66 -1.98
N GLU A 77 28.81 -1.39 -2.38
CA GLU A 77 30.20 -0.92 -2.38
C GLU A 77 30.45 0.21 -3.40
N LEU A 78 29.49 0.46 -4.30
CA LEU A 78 29.55 1.50 -5.34
C LEU A 78 29.28 2.90 -4.78
N ARG A 79 29.06 3.02 -3.48
CA ARG A 79 28.91 4.31 -2.81
C ARG A 79 30.24 5.06 -2.87
N ALA A 80 30.33 6.04 -3.76
CA ALA A 80 31.40 7.02 -3.70
C ALA A 80 31.41 7.66 -2.29
N PRO A 81 32.58 8.01 -1.73
CA PRO A 81 32.63 8.87 -0.55
C PRO A 81 31.90 10.14 -0.94
N LEU A 82 30.67 10.29 -0.44
CA LEU A 82 29.77 11.32 -0.92
C LEU A 82 30.42 12.68 -0.65
N THR A 83 30.93 13.30 -1.71
CA THR A 83 31.24 14.73 -1.78
C THR A 83 29.92 15.51 -1.76
N ILE A 84 29.11 15.32 -0.72
CA ILE A 84 27.99 16.18 -0.35
C ILE A 84 28.58 17.48 0.24
N GLU A 85 29.56 18.08 -0.39
CA GLU A 85 29.96 19.42 0.02
C GLU A 85 28.84 20.42 -0.27
N VAL A 86 28.10 20.26 -1.38
CA VAL A 86 27.10 21.25 -1.80
C VAL A 86 25.84 21.23 -0.91
N ILE A 87 25.26 20.04 -0.64
CA ILE A 87 24.07 19.95 0.23
C ILE A 87 24.45 20.15 1.70
N VAL A 88 25.62 19.68 2.16
CA VAL A 88 26.10 20.03 3.51
C VAL A 88 26.35 21.53 3.62
N ARG A 89 26.91 22.22 2.62
CA ARG A 89 27.07 23.69 2.67
C ARG A 89 25.73 24.41 2.78
N LEU A 90 24.69 23.95 2.09
CA LEU A 90 23.34 24.52 2.16
C LEU A 90 22.68 24.24 3.52
N LEU A 91 22.79 23.04 4.07
CA LEU A 91 22.23 22.68 5.39
C LEU A 91 23.03 23.25 6.57
N ARG A 92 24.36 23.39 6.42
CA ARG A 92 25.25 24.00 7.43
C ARG A 92 24.92 25.46 7.66
N ARG A 93 24.43 26.17 6.64
CA ARG A 93 23.89 27.53 6.78
C ARG A 93 22.65 27.61 7.67
N TRP A 94 21.88 26.52 7.78
CA TRP A 94 20.61 26.49 8.50
C TRP A 94 20.74 26.02 9.95
N SER A 95 21.84 25.34 10.32
CA SER A 95 22.03 24.76 11.66
C SER A 95 23.41 25.10 12.23
N ASN A 96 23.50 26.26 12.88
CA ASN A 96 24.77 26.90 13.27
C ASN A 96 25.32 26.50 14.65
N ARG A 97 24.75 25.54 15.40
CA ARG A 97 25.21 25.25 16.79
C ARG A 97 25.41 23.79 17.21
N HIS A 98 25.03 22.77 16.42
CA HIS A 98 25.19 21.36 16.87
C HIS A 98 25.81 20.40 15.84
N ILE A 99 26.38 20.90 14.73
CA ILE A 99 26.92 20.07 13.65
C ILE A 99 28.42 20.32 13.47
N ALA A 100 29.21 20.03 14.50
CA ALA A 100 30.68 20.01 14.40
C ALA A 100 31.23 18.60 14.14
N ASN A 101 30.43 17.56 14.37
CA ASN A 101 30.75 16.18 14.04
C ASN A 101 29.98 15.83 12.76
N GLY A 102 30.68 15.33 11.74
CA GLY A 102 30.18 15.21 10.37
C GLY A 102 28.76 14.65 10.23
N PHE A 103 27.96 15.27 9.36
CA PHE A 103 26.71 14.66 8.88
C PHE A 103 27.09 13.47 7.99
N ASP A 104 27.35 12.31 8.60
CA ASP A 104 27.59 11.13 7.79
C ASP A 104 26.29 10.78 7.08
N SER A 105 26.38 10.58 5.76
CA SER A 105 25.21 10.24 4.94
C SER A 105 24.52 8.94 5.41
N CYS A 106 25.17 8.15 6.26
CA CYS A 106 24.60 7.02 7.02
C CYS A 106 23.48 7.46 7.97
N TYR A 107 23.67 8.51 8.78
CA TYR A 107 22.67 9.03 9.71
C TYR A 107 21.43 9.56 8.98
N VAL A 108 21.66 10.31 7.89
CA VAL A 108 20.60 10.86 7.06
C VAL A 108 19.79 9.73 6.44
N TYR A 109 20.44 8.72 5.88
CA TYR A 109 19.77 7.56 5.28
C TYR A 109 18.96 6.78 6.33
N LEU A 110 19.56 6.36 7.45
CA LEU A 110 18.85 5.59 8.48
C LEU A 110 17.61 6.31 8.99
N SER A 111 17.72 7.61 9.26
CA SER A 111 16.60 8.43 9.72
C SER A 111 15.53 8.57 8.62
N SER A 112 15.94 9.04 7.43
CA SER A 112 15.00 9.27 6.33
C SER A 112 14.29 7.99 5.87
N ALA A 113 15.00 6.87 5.73
CA ALA A 113 14.42 5.59 5.35
C ALA A 113 13.36 5.12 6.34
N THR A 114 13.63 5.23 7.65
CA THR A 114 12.67 4.84 8.70
C THR A 114 11.39 5.68 8.61
N PHE A 115 11.51 7.01 8.51
CA PHE A 115 10.35 7.89 8.45
C PHE A 115 9.58 7.78 7.14
N ILE A 116 10.28 7.66 6.01
CA ILE A 116 9.64 7.44 4.70
C ILE A 116 8.86 6.13 4.72
N GLN A 117 9.44 5.07 5.29
CA GLN A 117 8.76 3.80 5.38
C GLN A 117 7.47 3.90 6.24
N VAL A 118 7.56 4.46 7.44
CA VAL A 118 6.37 4.68 8.30
C VAL A 118 5.33 5.52 7.58
N PHE A 119 5.76 6.56 6.85
CA PHE A 119 4.86 7.40 6.07
C PHE A 119 4.15 6.62 4.95
N THR A 120 4.88 5.83 4.16
CA THR A 120 4.29 4.98 3.11
C THR A 120 3.30 3.96 3.68
N GLU A 121 3.60 3.36 4.84
CA GLU A 121 2.67 2.47 5.54
C GLU A 121 1.37 3.19 5.94
N ILE A 122 1.47 4.42 6.47
CA ILE A 122 0.29 5.25 6.79
C ILE A 122 -0.55 5.49 5.52
N LEU A 123 0.10 5.81 4.39
CA LEU A 123 -0.59 6.05 3.12
C LEU A 123 -1.29 4.79 2.59
N SER A 124 -0.59 3.66 2.56
CA SER A 124 -1.14 2.35 2.20
C SER A 124 -2.43 2.06 2.99
N LYS A 125 -2.37 2.29 4.29
CA LYS A 125 -3.43 1.88 5.22
C LYS A 125 -4.60 2.85 5.17
N PHE A 126 -4.32 4.14 4.98
CA PHE A 126 -5.35 5.13 4.68
C PHE A 126 -6.20 4.73 3.45
N ILE A 127 -5.56 4.28 2.36
CA ILE A 127 -6.27 3.77 1.17
C ILE A 127 -7.18 2.61 1.57
N LEU A 128 -6.67 1.59 2.29
CA LEU A 128 -7.47 0.43 2.69
C LEU A 128 -8.63 0.80 3.65
N THR A 129 -8.39 1.67 4.62
CA THR A 129 -9.41 2.15 5.57
C THR A 129 -10.58 2.82 4.86
N THR A 130 -10.29 3.71 3.90
CA THR A 130 -11.34 4.41 3.14
C THR A 130 -12.23 3.42 2.37
N ARG A 131 -11.66 2.32 1.89
CA ARG A 131 -12.40 1.26 1.19
C ARG A 131 -13.32 0.47 2.13
N ILE A 132 -12.85 0.12 3.32
CA ILE A 132 -13.68 -0.59 4.30
C ILE A 132 -14.85 0.30 4.75
N ILE A 133 -14.62 1.60 4.95
CA ILE A 133 -15.68 2.56 5.27
C ILE A 133 -16.73 2.60 4.16
N ALA A 134 -16.31 2.61 2.89
CA ALA A 134 -17.23 2.54 1.75
C ALA A 134 -18.01 1.22 1.71
N LEU A 135 -17.35 0.09 2.00
CA LEU A 135 -17.98 -1.24 2.05
C LEU A 135 -19.09 -1.33 3.13
N TYR A 136 -18.91 -0.60 4.22
CA TYR A 136 -19.88 -0.49 5.30
C TYR A 136 -20.91 0.64 5.10
N ASN A 137 -21.04 1.15 3.87
CA ASN A 137 -21.96 2.23 3.51
C ASN A 137 -21.86 3.43 4.48
N ASN A 138 -20.64 3.77 4.90
CA ASN A 138 -20.36 4.88 5.82
C ASN A 138 -21.10 4.77 7.17
N ASP A 139 -21.32 3.54 7.68
CA ASP A 139 -21.80 3.31 9.05
C ASP A 139 -20.92 4.07 10.05
N ARG A 140 -21.56 4.91 10.87
CA ARG A 140 -20.86 5.86 11.75
C ARG A 140 -20.02 5.16 12.82
N TRP A 141 -20.46 4.00 13.32
CA TRP A 141 -19.76 3.25 14.35
C TRP A 141 -18.52 2.56 13.78
N VAL A 142 -18.67 1.90 12.63
CA VAL A 142 -17.53 1.29 11.93
C VAL A 142 -16.51 2.35 11.53
N LYS A 143 -16.97 3.48 11.00
CA LYS A 143 -16.09 4.61 10.65
C LYS A 143 -15.35 5.16 11.86
N CYS A 144 -16.06 5.45 12.95
CA CYS A 144 -15.47 6.02 14.17
C CYS A 144 -14.41 5.06 14.76
N SER A 145 -14.73 3.76 14.85
CA SER A 145 -13.80 2.75 15.35
C SER A 145 -12.56 2.61 14.47
N LEU A 146 -12.72 2.57 13.14
CA LEU A 146 -11.60 2.46 12.19
C LEU A 146 -10.66 3.65 12.27
N TRP A 147 -11.17 4.89 12.32
CA TRP A 147 -10.32 6.08 12.43
C TRP A 147 -9.64 6.17 13.79
N THR A 148 -10.37 5.88 14.87
CA THR A 148 -9.79 5.90 16.23
C THR A 148 -8.63 4.91 16.32
N LEU A 149 -8.84 3.66 15.88
CA LEU A 149 -7.80 2.65 15.94
C LEU A 149 -6.64 2.96 14.97
N PHE A 150 -6.92 3.53 13.80
CA PHE A 150 -5.90 3.99 12.86
C PHE A 150 -4.98 5.03 13.50
N PHE A 151 -5.55 6.13 14.01
CA PHE A 151 -4.75 7.21 14.60
C PHE A 151 -3.97 6.76 15.83
N ILE A 152 -4.58 5.97 16.72
CA ILE A 152 -3.88 5.44 17.89
C ILE A 152 -2.71 4.56 17.46
N SER A 153 -2.93 3.60 16.55
CA SER A 153 -1.90 2.65 16.13
C SER A 153 -0.71 3.36 15.46
N TYR A 154 -0.99 4.31 14.56
CA TYR A 154 0.07 5.02 13.85
C TYR A 154 0.74 6.13 14.67
N LEU A 155 0.05 6.73 15.65
CA LEU A 155 0.68 7.63 16.60
C LEU A 155 1.69 6.88 17.48
N LEU A 156 1.33 5.69 17.97
CA LEU A 156 2.24 4.83 18.73
C LEU A 156 3.42 4.35 17.87
N CYS A 157 3.15 3.90 16.65
CA CYS A 157 4.18 3.50 15.68
C CYS A 157 5.16 4.65 15.39
N PHE A 158 4.66 5.84 15.09
CA PHE A 158 5.48 7.02 14.84
C PHE A 158 6.31 7.42 16.07
N SER A 159 5.72 7.38 17.26
CA SER A 159 6.43 7.68 18.51
C SER A 159 7.59 6.70 18.76
N ILE A 160 7.36 5.41 18.54
CA ILE A 160 8.40 4.38 18.64
C ILE A 160 9.45 4.56 17.56
N ALA A 161 9.07 4.90 16.32
CA ALA A 161 10.01 5.18 15.24
C ALA A 161 10.95 6.34 15.58
N VAL A 162 10.43 7.41 16.20
CA VAL A 162 11.25 8.54 16.67
C VAL A 162 12.25 8.09 17.74
N VAL A 163 11.79 7.37 18.77
CA VAL A 163 12.66 6.91 19.87
C VAL A 163 13.70 5.91 19.36
N ALA A 164 13.29 4.94 18.54
CA ALA A 164 14.17 3.95 17.94
C ALA A 164 15.20 4.59 17.01
N THR A 165 14.81 5.58 16.21
CA THR A 165 15.74 6.31 15.36
C THR A 165 16.78 7.02 16.21
N ARG A 166 16.37 7.74 17.27
CA ARG A 166 17.32 8.39 18.18
C ARG A 166 18.30 7.41 18.80
N PHE A 167 17.83 6.24 19.23
CA PHE A 167 18.67 5.18 19.76
C PHE A 167 19.65 4.62 18.72
N ASN A 168 19.15 4.30 17.52
CA ASN A 168 19.94 3.75 16.42
C ASN A 168 21.01 4.73 15.94
N LEU A 169 20.71 6.04 15.90
CA LEU A 169 21.70 7.07 15.57
C LEU A 169 22.83 7.13 16.63
N GLY A 170 22.56 6.78 17.90
CA GLY A 170 23.63 6.67 18.91
C GLY A 170 24.57 5.47 18.70
N HIS A 171 24.12 4.45 17.98
CA HIS A 171 24.80 3.17 17.78
C HIS A 171 25.12 2.88 16.30
N ALA A 172 24.93 3.88 15.44
CA ALA A 172 25.21 3.76 14.02
C ALA A 172 26.71 3.91 13.79
N TYR A 173 27.28 3.00 12.99
CA TYR A 173 28.66 3.05 12.57
C TYR A 173 28.76 2.64 11.09
N VAL A 174 29.83 3.09 10.43
CA VAL A 174 30.17 2.62 9.08
C VAL A 174 31.05 1.39 9.24
N SER A 175 30.58 0.24 8.78
CA SER A 175 31.37 -0.99 8.82
C SER A 175 32.63 -0.82 7.95
N PRO A 176 33.83 -1.10 8.48
CA PRO A 176 35.05 -1.09 7.67
C PRO A 176 35.01 -2.17 6.59
N ILE A 177 34.21 -3.23 6.83
CA ILE A 177 33.96 -4.31 5.87
C ILE A 177 32.76 -3.88 5.01
N GLY A 178 33.05 -3.35 3.82
CA GLY A 178 32.05 -3.01 2.79
C GLY A 178 31.50 -1.58 2.83
N GLY A 179 31.91 -0.73 3.78
CA GLY A 179 31.50 0.68 3.82
C GLY A 179 30.00 0.90 4.08
N VAL A 180 29.32 -0.14 4.60
CA VAL A 180 27.88 -0.16 4.82
C VAL A 180 27.54 0.51 6.15
N CYS A 181 26.44 1.26 6.16
CA CYS A 181 25.87 1.83 7.36
C CYS A 181 25.17 0.73 8.19
N ALA A 182 25.66 0.47 9.39
CA ALA A 182 25.14 -0.56 10.29
C ALA A 182 24.82 0.02 11.67
N VAL A 183 23.98 -0.67 12.42
CA VAL A 183 23.66 -0.37 13.81
C VAL A 183 24.13 -1.55 14.65
N THR A 184 24.90 -1.32 15.72
CA THR A 184 25.44 -2.42 16.54
C THR A 184 24.33 -3.18 17.24
N ASP A 185 23.40 -2.45 17.84
CA ASP A 185 22.32 -2.99 18.64
C ASP A 185 21.01 -2.27 18.32
N ALA A 186 19.98 -3.04 17.99
CA ALA A 186 18.63 -2.53 17.88
C ALA A 186 17.92 -2.67 19.24
N PRO A 187 17.12 -1.67 19.67
CA PRO A 187 16.40 -1.78 20.92
C PRO A 187 15.34 -2.87 20.83
N LYS A 188 15.16 -3.68 21.89
CA LYS A 188 14.16 -4.76 21.91
C LYS A 188 12.73 -4.26 21.68
N PHE A 189 12.42 -3.03 22.09
CA PHE A 189 11.11 -2.42 21.84
C PHE A 189 10.87 -2.06 20.37
N PHE A 190 11.90 -2.10 19.50
CA PHE A 190 11.75 -1.85 18.07
C PHE A 190 10.68 -2.74 17.46
N ALA A 191 10.58 -4.00 17.90
CA ALA A 191 9.61 -4.94 17.36
C ALA A 191 8.13 -4.53 17.61
N LEU A 192 7.87 -3.66 18.60
CA LEU A 192 6.53 -3.09 18.83
C LEU A 192 6.04 -2.24 17.64
N ILE A 193 6.95 -1.70 16.82
CA ILE A 193 6.61 -0.93 15.61
C ILE A 193 5.76 -1.75 14.63
N PHE A 194 5.94 -3.07 14.62
CA PHE A 194 5.18 -3.96 13.73
C PHE A 194 3.90 -4.50 14.36
N ILE A 195 3.84 -4.56 15.69
CA ILE A 195 2.68 -5.11 16.41
C ILE A 195 1.48 -4.17 16.29
N PHE A 196 1.66 -2.85 16.44
CA PHE A 196 0.54 -1.91 16.37
C PHE A 196 -0.16 -1.89 14.99
N PRO A 197 0.55 -1.79 13.86
CA PRO A 197 -0.06 -1.95 12.54
C PRO A 197 -0.75 -3.31 12.34
N LEU A 198 -0.13 -4.40 12.84
CA LEU A 198 -0.70 -5.74 12.71
C LEU A 198 -2.04 -5.87 13.43
N VAL A 199 -2.17 -5.31 14.64
CA VAL A 199 -3.47 -5.27 15.36
C VAL A 199 -4.52 -4.53 14.55
N TYR A 200 -4.16 -3.40 13.94
CA TYR A 200 -5.06 -2.64 13.07
C TYR A 200 -5.50 -3.46 11.83
N GLU A 201 -4.57 -4.18 11.21
CA GLU A 201 -4.85 -5.01 10.04
C GLU A 201 -5.69 -6.24 10.36
N LEU A 202 -5.45 -6.88 11.51
CA LEU A 202 -6.31 -7.96 11.99
C LEU A 202 -7.74 -7.46 12.20
N TYR A 203 -7.90 -6.27 12.77
CA TYR A 203 -9.22 -5.65 12.92
C TYR A 203 -9.88 -5.35 11.56
N MET A 204 -9.14 -4.76 10.62
CA MET A 204 -9.62 -4.52 9.25
C MET A 204 -10.03 -5.82 8.55
N THR A 205 -9.20 -6.86 8.66
CA THR A 205 -9.45 -8.18 8.08
C THR A 205 -10.67 -8.83 8.70
N PHE A 206 -10.84 -8.73 10.02
CA PHE A 206 -12.03 -9.21 10.72
C PHE A 206 -13.32 -8.53 10.22
N LEU A 207 -13.34 -7.20 10.13
CA LEU A 207 -14.51 -6.48 9.61
C LEU A 207 -14.82 -6.85 8.16
N THR A 208 -13.77 -7.03 7.37
CA THR A 208 -13.86 -7.37 5.94
C THR A 208 -14.43 -8.78 5.79
N LEU A 209 -13.93 -9.77 6.55
CA LEU A 209 -14.43 -11.14 6.59
C LEU A 209 -15.86 -11.23 7.16
N ARG A 210 -16.19 -10.45 8.19
CA ARG A 210 -17.56 -10.45 8.75
C ARG A 210 -18.58 -10.01 7.70
N LYS A 211 -18.27 -8.96 6.94
CA LYS A 211 -19.12 -8.49 5.85
C LYS A 211 -19.21 -9.55 4.75
N ALA A 212 -18.12 -10.29 4.52
CA ALA A 212 -18.03 -11.37 3.54
C ALA A 212 -19.06 -12.44 3.78
N VAL A 213 -19.00 -13.00 4.98
CA VAL A 213 -19.82 -14.11 5.38
C VAL A 213 -21.29 -13.69 5.34
N GLY A 214 -21.61 -12.47 5.78
CA GLY A 214 -22.96 -11.92 5.68
C GLY A 214 -23.47 -11.81 4.24
N HIS A 215 -22.64 -11.35 3.30
CA HIS A 215 -23.01 -11.25 1.88
C HIS A 215 -23.09 -12.62 1.21
N ALA A 216 -22.16 -13.53 1.49
CA ALA A 216 -22.18 -14.90 0.98
C ALA A 216 -23.44 -15.64 1.43
N TYR A 217 -23.87 -15.45 2.69
CA TYR A 217 -25.09 -16.04 3.22
C TYR A 217 -26.35 -15.49 2.54
N ALA A 218 -26.42 -14.17 2.31
CA ALA A 218 -27.54 -13.55 1.60
C ALA A 218 -27.61 -14.00 0.13
N LEU A 219 -26.46 -14.10 -0.54
CA LEU A 219 -26.36 -14.54 -1.94
C LEU A 219 -26.65 -16.03 -2.14
N ARG A 220 -26.45 -16.87 -1.11
CA ARG A 220 -26.80 -18.31 -1.18
C ARG A 220 -28.28 -18.54 -1.57
N HIS A 221 -29.15 -17.57 -1.29
CA HIS A 221 -30.57 -17.62 -1.63
C HIS A 221 -30.91 -16.86 -2.92
N ALA A 222 -29.98 -16.10 -3.50
CA ALA A 222 -30.19 -15.29 -4.69
C ALA A 222 -29.32 -15.82 -5.85
N SER A 223 -29.93 -16.57 -6.77
CA SER A 223 -29.26 -17.24 -7.90
C SER A 223 -28.68 -16.29 -8.97
N SER A 224 -28.82 -14.97 -8.82
CA SER A 224 -28.66 -14.00 -9.91
C SER A 224 -27.42 -13.10 -9.86
N ALA A 225 -26.45 -13.30 -8.95
CA ALA A 225 -25.27 -12.41 -8.86
C ALA A 225 -23.88 -13.10 -8.81
N PRO A 226 -23.53 -13.94 -9.81
CA PRO A 226 -22.23 -14.63 -9.87
C PRO A 226 -21.02 -13.67 -9.94
N LEU A 227 -21.19 -12.49 -10.54
CA LEU A 227 -20.11 -11.50 -10.69
C LEU A 227 -19.66 -10.90 -9.35
N LEU A 228 -20.60 -10.67 -8.43
CA LEU A 228 -20.29 -10.10 -7.13
C LEU A 228 -19.50 -11.09 -6.27
N HIS A 229 -19.75 -12.39 -6.43
CA HIS A 229 -19.06 -13.44 -5.69
C HIS A 229 -17.57 -13.52 -6.04
N VAL A 230 -17.21 -13.57 -7.33
CA VAL A 230 -15.81 -13.65 -7.79
C VAL A 230 -15.02 -12.45 -7.29
N LEU A 231 -15.58 -11.26 -7.48
CA LEU A 231 -15.01 -9.98 -7.09
C LEU A 231 -14.80 -9.84 -5.59
N TYR A 232 -15.59 -10.56 -4.80
CA TYR A 232 -15.52 -10.55 -3.36
C TYR A 232 -14.46 -11.52 -2.85
N VAL A 233 -14.42 -12.74 -3.40
CA VAL A 233 -13.47 -13.79 -3.02
C VAL A 233 -12.02 -13.36 -3.28
N GLU A 234 -11.75 -12.77 -4.45
CA GLU A 234 -10.40 -12.31 -4.83
C GLU A 234 -9.88 -11.25 -3.86
N LYS A 235 -10.75 -10.33 -3.43
CA LYS A 235 -10.40 -9.24 -2.50
C LYS A 235 -10.21 -9.71 -1.06
N MET A 236 -10.99 -10.70 -0.61
CA MET A 236 -10.79 -11.28 0.72
C MET A 236 -9.48 -12.04 0.83
N LEU A 237 -9.20 -12.87 -0.18
CA LEU A 237 -7.98 -13.68 -0.21
C LEU A 237 -6.75 -12.78 -0.09
N TYR A 238 -6.80 -11.63 -0.76
CA TYR A 238 -5.77 -10.62 -0.69
C TYR A 238 -5.56 -10.05 0.73
N PHE A 239 -6.64 -9.67 1.45
CA PHE A 239 -6.53 -9.16 2.84
C PHE A 239 -6.02 -10.23 3.83
N VAL A 240 -6.42 -11.48 3.63
CA VAL A 240 -5.92 -12.61 4.43
C VAL A 240 -4.45 -12.88 4.12
N ALA A 241 -4.07 -12.89 2.85
CA ALA A 241 -2.70 -13.13 2.42
C ALA A 241 -1.75 -12.04 2.95
N ILE A 242 -2.10 -10.76 2.83
CA ILE A 242 -1.24 -9.68 3.35
C ILE A 242 -1.07 -9.75 4.87
N THR A 243 -2.15 -10.07 5.60
CA THR A 243 -2.11 -10.22 7.06
C THR A 243 -1.27 -11.44 7.46
N ALA A 244 -1.39 -12.55 6.74
CA ALA A 244 -0.61 -13.77 6.98
C ALA A 244 0.88 -13.56 6.67
N ILE A 245 1.20 -12.92 5.53
CA ILE A 245 2.58 -12.56 5.16
C ILE A 245 3.18 -11.64 6.22
N ARG A 246 2.43 -10.63 6.68
CA ARG A 246 2.91 -9.73 7.71
C ARG A 246 3.11 -10.44 9.05
N LEU A 247 2.20 -11.32 9.46
CA LEU A 247 2.37 -12.13 10.66
C LEU A 247 3.64 -12.99 10.55
N ALA A 248 3.85 -13.67 9.41
CA ALA A 248 5.05 -14.45 9.16
C ALA A 248 6.32 -13.58 9.23
N LEU A 249 6.32 -12.40 8.62
CA LEU A 249 7.46 -11.48 8.64
C LEU A 249 7.71 -10.90 10.03
N VAL A 250 6.68 -10.63 10.83
CA VAL A 250 6.83 -10.23 12.23
C VAL A 250 7.47 -11.36 13.03
N THR A 251 6.99 -12.59 12.90
CA THR A 251 7.61 -13.75 13.57
C THR A 251 9.06 -13.96 13.12
N PHE A 252 9.34 -13.74 11.83
CA PHE A 252 10.70 -13.77 11.29
C PHE A 252 11.57 -12.69 11.91
N VAL A 253 11.09 -11.44 12.04
CA VAL A 253 11.85 -10.35 12.67
C VAL A 253 12.15 -10.63 14.15
N PHE A 254 11.24 -11.28 14.88
CA PHE A 254 11.48 -11.70 16.26
C PHE A 254 12.49 -12.85 16.37
N SER A 255 12.52 -13.75 15.39
CA SER A 255 13.40 -14.92 15.39
C SER A 255 14.76 -14.65 14.75
N ALA A 256 14.84 -13.73 13.79
CA ALA A 256 16.01 -13.47 12.98
C ALA A 256 16.88 -12.40 13.62
N ARG A 257 18.20 -12.57 13.49
CA ARG A 257 19.17 -11.55 13.89
C ARG A 257 19.21 -10.34 12.94
N ASN A 258 18.51 -10.40 11.80
CA ASN A 258 18.56 -9.37 10.76
C ASN A 258 17.18 -8.77 10.48
N ILE A 259 16.90 -7.67 11.18
CA ILE A 259 15.64 -6.93 11.09
C ILE A 259 15.44 -6.30 9.71
N TYR A 260 16.53 -5.87 9.06
CA TYR A 260 16.48 -5.16 7.77
C TYR A 260 15.97 -6.04 6.62
N LEU A 261 16.26 -7.35 6.67
CA LEU A 261 15.80 -8.30 5.67
C LEU A 261 14.26 -8.41 5.67
N GLY A 262 13.68 -8.62 6.85
CA GLY A 262 12.22 -8.68 7.01
C GLY A 262 11.55 -7.37 6.66
N LEU A 263 12.19 -6.24 7.01
CA LEU A 263 11.67 -4.90 6.76
C LEU A 263 11.55 -4.56 5.27
N ALA A 264 12.58 -4.85 4.47
CA ALA A 264 12.56 -4.58 3.04
C ALA A 264 11.53 -5.45 2.30
N LEU A 265 11.42 -6.74 2.66
CA LEU A 265 10.41 -7.65 2.11
C LEU A 265 9.00 -7.21 2.46
N LEU A 266 8.77 -6.88 3.74
CA LEU A 266 7.47 -6.39 4.20
C LEU A 266 7.04 -5.16 3.42
N TRP A 267 7.97 -4.22 3.26
CA TRP A 267 7.69 -2.96 2.59
C TRP A 267 7.36 -3.13 1.11
N ALA A 268 8.18 -3.87 0.36
CA ALA A 268 7.95 -4.09 -1.06
C ALA A 268 6.63 -4.84 -1.31
N LEU A 269 6.35 -5.88 -0.51
CA LEU A 269 5.12 -6.66 -0.64
C LEU A 269 3.90 -5.82 -0.29
N ASP A 270 3.92 -5.02 0.78
CA ASP A 270 2.79 -4.14 1.13
C ASP A 270 2.45 -3.19 -0.02
N VAL A 271 3.45 -2.53 -0.60
CA VAL A 271 3.25 -1.55 -1.68
C VAL A 271 2.74 -2.22 -2.96
N VAL A 272 3.33 -3.34 -3.39
CA VAL A 272 2.89 -4.10 -4.57
C VAL A 272 1.44 -4.51 -4.40
N LEU A 273 1.16 -5.14 -3.26
CA LEU A 273 -0.15 -5.65 -2.96
C LEU A 273 -1.15 -4.49 -2.99
N VAL A 274 -0.92 -3.42 -2.22
CA VAL A 274 -1.88 -2.31 -2.08
C VAL A 274 -2.10 -1.62 -3.42
N SER A 275 -1.05 -1.55 -4.25
CA SER A 275 -1.13 -0.96 -5.58
C SER A 275 -2.07 -1.74 -6.50
N ARG A 276 -1.92 -3.06 -6.56
CA ARG A 276 -2.81 -3.94 -7.34
C ARG A 276 -4.25 -3.84 -6.88
N PHE A 277 -4.46 -3.98 -5.58
CA PHE A 277 -5.79 -3.87 -4.98
C PHE A 277 -6.47 -2.53 -5.32
N TYR A 278 -5.71 -1.44 -5.26
CA TYR A 278 -6.23 -0.12 -5.62
C TYR A 278 -6.62 -0.04 -7.10
N LEU A 279 -5.75 -0.48 -8.01
CA LEU A 279 -6.00 -0.43 -9.45
C LEU A 279 -7.18 -1.30 -9.86
N GLU A 280 -7.29 -2.53 -9.36
CA GLU A 280 -8.42 -3.42 -9.62
C GLU A 280 -9.75 -2.77 -9.20
N MET A 281 -9.77 -2.14 -8.02
CA MET A 281 -10.93 -1.41 -7.54
C MET A 281 -11.35 -0.27 -8.47
N VAL A 282 -10.38 0.49 -8.97
CA VAL A 282 -10.66 1.58 -9.92
C VAL A 282 -11.15 1.02 -11.25
N ALA A 283 -10.50 -0.04 -11.77
CA ALA A 283 -10.90 -0.71 -13.00
C ALA A 283 -12.35 -1.23 -12.91
N ILE A 284 -12.73 -1.85 -11.80
CA ILE A 284 -14.09 -2.32 -11.54
C ILE A 284 -15.08 -1.15 -11.52
N SER A 285 -14.75 -0.05 -10.81
CA SER A 285 -15.62 1.13 -10.76
C SER A 285 -15.83 1.76 -12.15
N ALA A 286 -14.79 1.75 -12.99
CA ALA A 286 -14.84 2.26 -14.35
C ALA A 286 -15.69 1.36 -15.28
N LYS A 287 -15.59 0.03 -15.14
CA LYS A 287 -16.40 -0.93 -15.89
C LYS A 287 -17.88 -0.88 -15.48
N GLY A 288 -18.15 -0.80 -14.17
CA GLY A 288 -19.50 -0.66 -13.63
C GLY A 288 -20.20 0.58 -14.17
N TYR A 289 -19.50 1.72 -14.22
CA TYR A 289 -20.03 2.95 -14.81
C TYR A 289 -20.40 2.77 -16.29
N ARG A 290 -19.55 2.10 -17.09
CA ARG A 290 -19.88 1.84 -18.50
C ARG A 290 -21.12 0.96 -18.64
N HIS A 291 -21.21 -0.11 -17.85
CA HIS A 291 -22.35 -1.03 -17.93
C HIS A 291 -23.64 -0.34 -17.50
N THR A 292 -23.64 0.46 -16.42
CA THR A 292 -24.81 1.26 -16.03
C THR A 292 -25.17 2.29 -17.11
N SER A 293 -24.19 2.99 -17.69
CA SER A 293 -24.46 3.95 -18.77
C SER A 293 -25.05 3.31 -20.02
N LEU A 294 -24.56 2.11 -20.38
CA LEU A 294 -25.07 1.33 -21.50
C LEU A 294 -26.46 0.76 -21.22
N TRP A 295 -26.71 0.30 -19.99
CA TRP A 295 -28.05 -0.13 -19.57
C TRP A 295 -29.03 1.03 -19.57
N THR A 296 -28.68 2.20 -19.04
CA THR A 296 -29.55 3.38 -19.08
C THR A 296 -29.78 3.86 -20.51
N ALA A 297 -28.77 3.78 -21.39
CA ALA A 297 -28.92 4.11 -22.80
C ALA A 297 -29.81 3.10 -23.54
N TRP A 298 -29.66 1.81 -23.25
CA TRP A 298 -30.50 0.76 -23.79
C TRP A 298 -31.95 0.86 -23.30
N GLU A 299 -32.17 1.14 -22.01
CA GLU A 299 -33.50 1.38 -21.45
C GLU A 299 -34.16 2.63 -22.04
N ALA A 300 -33.40 3.70 -22.25
CA ALA A 300 -33.90 4.90 -22.94
C ALA A 300 -34.32 4.57 -24.38
N ASN A 301 -33.49 3.82 -25.12
CA ASN A 301 -33.81 3.40 -26.49
C ASN A 301 -35.03 2.46 -26.55
N GLN A 302 -35.18 1.56 -25.57
CA GLN A 302 -36.35 0.68 -25.46
C GLN A 302 -37.66 1.44 -25.16
N ARG A 303 -37.59 2.55 -24.40
CA ARG A 303 -38.76 3.40 -24.16
C ARG A 303 -39.17 4.13 -25.44
N GLU A 304 -38.20 4.65 -26.18
CA GLU A 304 -38.46 5.32 -27.47
C GLU A 304 -39.11 4.37 -28.48
N HIS A 305 -38.62 3.13 -28.60
CA HIS A 305 -39.27 2.12 -29.45
C HIS A 305 -40.68 1.73 -28.97
N ARG A 306 -40.96 1.72 -27.66
CA ARG A 306 -42.32 1.47 -27.16
C ARG A 306 -43.27 2.61 -27.47
N GLU A 307 -42.83 3.86 -27.34
CA GLU A 307 -43.65 5.02 -27.70
C GLU A 307 -44.00 5.02 -29.19
N ILE A 308 -43.05 4.69 -30.07
CA ILE A 308 -43.30 4.55 -31.51
C ILE A 308 -44.30 3.43 -31.80
N SER A 309 -44.24 2.30 -31.08
CA SER A 309 -45.19 1.19 -31.26
C SER A 309 -46.62 1.49 -30.77
N ILE A 310 -46.79 2.44 -29.86
CA ILE A 310 -48.12 2.87 -29.39
C ILE A 310 -48.81 3.78 -30.41
N PHE A 311 -48.06 4.58 -31.17
CA PHE A 311 -48.59 5.40 -32.26
C PHE A 311 -48.84 4.62 -33.56
N ALA A 312 -48.32 3.40 -33.68
CA ALA A 312 -48.56 2.50 -34.80
C ALA A 312 -49.76 1.56 -34.57
N ARG A 313 -50.82 2.01 -33.90
CA ARG A 313 -52.10 1.27 -33.96
C ARG A 313 -52.70 1.48 -35.35
N PRO A 314 -52.96 0.41 -36.13
CA PRO A 314 -53.67 0.54 -37.39
C PRO A 314 -55.04 1.19 -37.12
N PRO A 315 -55.50 2.10 -37.98
CA PRO A 315 -56.80 2.75 -37.81
C PRO A 315 -57.88 1.67 -37.73
N THR A 316 -58.66 1.71 -36.65
CA THR A 316 -59.82 0.84 -36.46
C THR A 316 -60.81 1.17 -37.58
N ILE A 317 -60.95 0.29 -38.56
CA ILE A 317 -61.98 0.39 -39.58
C ILE A 317 -63.30 0.06 -38.87
N ILE A 318 -64.10 1.09 -38.63
CA ILE A 318 -65.48 0.94 -38.16
C ILE A 318 -66.26 0.44 -39.39
N LEU A 319 -66.66 -0.84 -39.35
CA LEU A 319 -67.62 -1.40 -40.29
C LEU A 319 -69.02 -1.02 -39.77
N ASP A 320 -69.68 -0.13 -40.49
CA ASP A 320 -71.08 0.23 -40.24
C ASP A 320 -71.98 -1.00 -40.42
N GLU A 321 -72.74 -1.35 -39.39
CA GLU A 321 -73.82 -2.32 -39.49
C GLU A 321 -74.99 -1.73 -40.30
N PRO A 322 -75.61 -2.50 -41.21
CA PRO A 322 -76.73 -2.03 -42.00
C PRO A 322 -77.99 -1.86 -41.14
N PRO A 323 -78.82 -0.84 -41.42
CA PRO A 323 -80.05 -0.57 -40.67
C PRO A 323 -81.14 -1.64 -40.91
N PRO A 324 -82.04 -1.82 -39.93
CA PRO A 324 -83.14 -2.80 -39.97
C PRO A 324 -84.28 -2.42 -40.92
#